data_AF-A0A7W0NHI4-F1
#
_entry.id   AF-A0A7W0NHI4-F1
#
_cell.length_a   1.000
_cell.length_b   1.000
_cell.length_c   1.000
_cell.angle_alpha   90.00
_cell.angle_beta   90.00
_cell.angle_gamma   90.00
#
_symmetry.space_group_name_H-M   'P 1'
#
loop_
_entity.id
_entity.type
_entity.pdbx_description
1 polymer ?
#
loop_
_entity_poly.entity_id
_entity_poly.type
_entity_poly.pdbx_seq_one_letter_code
_entity_poly.pdbx_strand_id
1 'polypeptide(L)'
;MSEHAEQTAWRTAFAGTYIEPYREHPGAAIAVLGGSSAQGVADRWSDCDTVVYWDEIDADWLETPRARSAAGSGNRFTWLESYPGNAWIEQYRFGSLKADVAHVRLGWLEARLDTLLDLPRELVKAELDDLVERTLELVEQHLPEVDTAAARRTWSLPAAPCEEPPR
;
A
#
# COMPACT_ATOMS: atom_id res chain seq x y z
N MET A 1 24.45 16.26 -1.99
CA MET A 1 23.39 15.31 -1.60
C MET A 1 23.43 14.14 -2.57
N SER A 2 23.13 12.91 -2.13
CA SER A 2 23.01 11.77 -3.07
C SER A 2 21.74 11.92 -3.91
N GLU A 3 21.69 11.27 -5.08
CA GLU A 3 20.49 11.22 -5.92
C GLU A 3 19.27 10.77 -5.09
N HIS A 4 19.43 9.72 -4.28
CA HIS A 4 18.34 9.22 -3.43
C HIS A 4 17.81 10.26 -2.44
N ALA A 5 18.69 11.04 -1.81
CA ALA A 5 18.29 12.08 -0.87
C ALA A 5 17.53 13.22 -1.57
N GLU A 6 17.97 13.61 -2.78
CA GLU A 6 17.29 14.63 -3.58
C GLU A 6 15.92 14.14 -4.08
N GLN A 7 15.87 12.92 -4.63
CA GLN A 7 14.65 12.31 -5.15
C GLN A 7 13.62 12.05 -4.04
N THR A 8 14.07 11.65 -2.84
CA THR A 8 13.23 11.54 -1.64
C THR A 8 12.68 12.90 -1.24
N ALA A 9 13.54 13.90 -1.01
CA ALA A 9 13.12 15.20 -0.50
C ALA A 9 12.12 15.88 -1.44
N TRP A 10 12.36 15.81 -2.75
CA TRP A 10 11.44 16.34 -3.75
C TRP A 10 10.08 15.64 -3.72
N ARG A 11 10.03 14.30 -3.70
CA ARG A 11 8.76 13.55 -3.68
C ARG A 11 7.99 13.75 -2.39
N THR A 12 8.67 13.80 -1.24
CA THR A 12 8.02 14.11 0.04
C THR A 12 7.37 15.49 0.00
N ALA A 13 8.09 16.51 -0.49
CA ALA A 13 7.54 17.85 -0.64
C ALA A 13 6.38 17.88 -1.65
N PHE A 14 6.52 17.21 -2.79
CA PHE A 14 5.50 17.14 -3.83
C PHE A 14 4.23 16.42 -3.34
N ALA A 15 4.37 15.33 -2.58
CA ALA A 15 3.26 14.61 -1.98
C ALA A 15 2.40 15.49 -1.07
N GLY A 16 3.05 16.34 -0.28
CA GLY A 16 2.34 17.35 0.52
C GLY A 16 1.47 18.26 -0.33
N THR A 17 1.91 18.64 -1.54
CA THR A 17 1.13 19.55 -2.40
C THR A 17 -0.14 18.91 -2.95
N TYR A 18 -0.05 17.68 -3.47
CA TYR A 18 -1.22 17.05 -4.09
C TYR A 18 -2.20 16.46 -3.07
N ILE A 19 -1.76 16.23 -1.83
CA ILE A 19 -2.61 15.77 -0.72
C ILE A 19 -3.31 16.92 0.01
N GLU A 20 -2.78 18.14 -0.03
CA GLU A 20 -3.38 19.31 0.64
C GLU A 20 -4.90 19.47 0.41
N PRO A 21 -5.46 19.28 -0.80
CA PRO A 21 -6.90 19.33 -1.06
C PRO A 21 -7.77 18.46 -0.15
N TYR A 22 -7.29 17.29 0.26
CA TYR A 22 -8.09 16.35 1.06
C TYR A 22 -8.37 16.87 2.46
N ARG A 23 -7.57 17.83 2.95
CA ARG A 23 -7.79 18.50 4.24
C ARG A 23 -9.04 19.37 4.27
N GLU A 24 -9.58 19.74 3.11
CA GLU A 24 -10.83 20.51 3.00
C GLU A 24 -12.04 19.70 3.45
N HIS A 25 -11.95 18.36 3.42
CA HIS A 25 -13.06 17.50 3.82
C HIS A 25 -12.95 17.13 5.30
N PRO A 26 -13.99 17.42 6.12
CA PRO A 26 -13.93 17.17 7.56
C PRO A 26 -13.82 15.68 7.93
N GLY A 27 -14.23 14.78 7.03
CA GLY A 27 -14.10 13.33 7.21
C GLY A 27 -12.70 12.76 6.94
N ALA A 28 -11.79 13.53 6.33
CA ALA A 28 -10.41 13.11 6.13
C ALA A 28 -9.59 13.41 7.40
N ALA A 29 -9.19 12.36 8.11
CA ALA A 29 -8.55 12.48 9.41
C ALA A 29 -7.03 12.63 9.33
N ILE A 30 -6.38 11.76 8.53
CA ILE A 30 -4.92 11.67 8.46
C ILE A 30 -4.52 11.37 7.03
N ALA A 31 -3.42 11.97 6.56
CA ALA A 31 -2.75 11.53 5.33
C ALA A 31 -1.31 11.09 5.63
N VAL A 32 -0.89 9.98 5.02
CA VAL A 32 0.40 9.35 5.24
C VAL A 32 1.10 9.12 3.89
N LEU A 33 2.39 9.45 3.84
CA LEU A 33 3.28 9.07 2.74
C LEU A 33 3.87 7.69 3.02
N GLY A 34 3.84 6.82 2.02
CA GLY A 34 4.43 5.48 2.06
C GLY A 34 5.54 5.30 1.03
N GLY A 35 5.83 4.04 0.72
CA GLY A 35 6.75 3.63 -0.34
C GLY A 35 8.20 4.09 -0.13
N SER A 36 8.95 4.12 -1.24
CA SER A 36 10.39 4.45 -1.24
C SER A 36 10.66 5.89 -0.76
N SER A 37 9.72 6.81 -0.98
CA SER A 37 9.81 8.19 -0.53
C SER A 37 9.74 8.30 0.99
N ALA A 38 8.89 7.54 1.66
CA ALA A 38 8.84 7.50 3.13
C ALA A 38 10.07 6.80 3.75
N GLN A 39 10.67 5.87 3.02
CA GLN A 39 11.84 5.09 3.46
C GLN A 39 13.18 5.78 3.19
N GLY A 40 13.20 6.89 2.43
CA GLY A 40 14.42 7.62 2.10
C GLY A 40 15.28 6.98 1.02
N VAL A 41 14.70 6.08 0.22
CA VAL A 41 15.40 5.32 -0.83
C VAL A 41 14.86 5.61 -2.24
N ALA A 42 14.01 6.63 -2.38
CA ALA A 42 13.45 7.00 -3.67
C ALA A 42 14.53 7.36 -4.69
N ASP A 43 14.29 7.09 -5.96
CA ASP A 43 15.15 7.41 -7.08
C ASP A 43 14.33 8.05 -8.22
N ARG A 44 14.95 8.27 -9.39
CA ARG A 44 14.23 8.87 -10.53
C ARG A 44 13.07 8.02 -11.09
N TRP A 45 12.99 6.74 -10.76
CA TRP A 45 11.96 5.82 -11.24
C TRP A 45 10.82 5.63 -10.23
N SER A 46 11.03 6.03 -8.98
CA SER A 46 10.05 5.95 -7.91
C SER A 46 8.80 6.79 -8.18
N ASP A 47 7.65 6.30 -7.74
CA ASP A 47 6.38 7.03 -7.67
C ASP A 47 6.15 7.62 -6.25
N CYS A 48 4.96 8.17 -6.02
CA CYS A 48 4.50 8.61 -4.70
C CYS A 48 3.28 7.81 -4.25
N ASP A 49 3.40 7.06 -3.15
CA ASP A 49 2.29 6.34 -2.54
C ASP A 49 1.78 7.10 -1.33
N THR A 50 0.49 7.44 -1.32
CA THR A 50 -0.15 8.13 -0.20
C THR A 50 -1.44 7.43 0.21
N VAL A 51 -1.73 7.47 1.51
CA VAL A 51 -2.98 6.97 2.07
C VAL A 51 -3.65 8.10 2.82
N VAL A 52 -4.92 8.35 2.54
CA VAL A 52 -5.80 9.21 3.33
C VAL A 52 -6.74 8.32 4.14
N TYR A 53 -6.68 8.46 5.45
CA TYR A 53 -7.57 7.79 6.39
C TYR A 53 -8.79 8.64 6.69
N TRP A 54 -9.95 7.99 6.71
CA TRP A 54 -11.25 8.64 6.87
C TRP A 54 -12.01 8.03 8.04
N ASP A 55 -12.81 8.85 8.72
CA ASP A 55 -13.83 8.31 9.63
C ASP A 55 -14.94 7.63 8.81
N GLU A 56 -15.42 8.31 7.77
CA GLU A 56 -16.29 7.81 6.71
C GLU A 56 -15.79 8.34 5.36
N ILE A 57 -15.72 7.47 4.36
CA ILE A 57 -15.31 7.87 3.01
C ILE A 57 -16.51 8.51 2.31
N ASP A 58 -16.37 9.77 1.90
CA ASP A 58 -17.33 10.46 1.03
C ASP A 58 -16.96 10.18 -0.44
N ALA A 59 -17.49 9.08 -0.98
CA ALA A 59 -17.21 8.66 -2.35
C ALA A 59 -17.72 9.67 -3.38
N ASP A 60 -18.89 10.28 -3.14
CA ASP A 60 -19.48 11.30 -4.02
C ASP A 60 -18.57 12.54 -4.10
N TRP A 61 -18.01 12.96 -2.96
CA TRP A 61 -17.03 14.02 -2.93
C TRP A 61 -15.73 13.63 -3.66
N LEU A 62 -15.31 12.37 -3.58
CA LEU A 62 -14.10 11.87 -4.26
C LEU A 62 -14.31 11.55 -5.76
N GLU A 63 -15.55 11.45 -6.25
CA GLU A 63 -15.83 11.27 -7.68
C GLU A 63 -15.22 12.40 -8.52
N THR A 64 -15.12 13.61 -7.97
CA THR A 64 -14.35 14.69 -8.58
C THR A 64 -12.89 14.62 -8.11
N PRO A 65 -11.90 14.48 -9.03
CA PRO A 65 -10.50 14.43 -8.66
C PRO A 65 -10.08 15.64 -7.82
N ARG A 66 -9.43 15.40 -6.67
CA ARG A 66 -9.04 16.46 -5.72
C ARG A 66 -7.56 16.80 -5.81
N ALA A 67 -6.72 15.82 -6.13
CA ALA A 67 -5.28 15.96 -6.12
C ALA A 67 -4.78 17.01 -7.14
N ARG A 68 -4.12 18.06 -6.64
CA ARG A 68 -3.63 19.19 -7.45
C ARG A 68 -2.36 19.77 -6.86
N SER A 69 -1.47 20.26 -7.72
CA SER A 69 -0.22 20.91 -7.30
C SER A 69 -0.06 22.27 -7.99
N ALA A 70 1.03 22.99 -7.69
CA ALA A 70 1.39 24.21 -8.44
C ALA A 70 1.60 23.95 -9.94
N ALA A 71 1.89 22.71 -10.34
CA ALA A 71 1.99 22.28 -11.74
C ALA A 71 0.62 22.00 -12.38
N GLY A 72 -0.49 22.16 -11.65
CA GLY A 72 -1.85 21.89 -12.07
C GLY A 72 -2.47 20.66 -11.41
N SER A 73 -3.71 20.35 -11.81
CA SER A 73 -4.40 19.12 -11.42
C SER A 73 -3.75 17.92 -12.08
N GLY A 74 -3.55 16.84 -11.32
CA GLY A 74 -3.05 15.58 -11.89
C GLY A 74 -4.09 14.99 -12.83
N ASN A 75 -3.64 14.27 -13.87
CA ASN A 75 -4.55 13.49 -14.69
C ASN A 75 -4.88 12.18 -13.97
N ARG A 76 -6.08 12.08 -13.38
CA ARG A 76 -6.56 10.85 -12.75
C ARG A 76 -6.88 9.83 -13.83
N PHE A 77 -6.21 8.69 -13.81
CA PHE A 77 -6.43 7.61 -14.78
C PHE A 77 -7.06 6.36 -14.16
N THR A 78 -7.13 6.29 -12.83
CA THR A 78 -7.83 5.22 -12.08
C THR A 78 -8.67 5.84 -10.97
N TRP A 79 -9.91 5.37 -10.85
CA TRP A 79 -10.79 5.52 -9.69
C TRP A 79 -11.48 4.18 -9.48
N LEU A 80 -11.12 3.48 -8.40
CA LEU A 80 -11.57 2.12 -8.17
C LEU A 80 -11.92 1.90 -6.69
N GLU A 81 -13.13 1.44 -6.42
CA GLU A 81 -13.50 0.86 -5.13
C GLU A 81 -12.83 -0.51 -4.99
N SER A 82 -11.83 -0.58 -4.12
CA SER A 82 -11.09 -1.83 -3.88
C SER A 82 -11.78 -2.71 -2.85
N TYR A 83 -12.42 -2.08 -1.85
CA TYR A 83 -13.23 -2.75 -0.84
C TYR A 83 -14.53 -1.98 -0.65
N PRO A 84 -15.71 -2.59 -0.90
CA PRO A 84 -16.99 -1.92 -0.83
C PRO A 84 -17.17 -1.12 0.45
N GLY A 85 -17.42 0.19 0.34
CA GLY A 85 -17.64 1.07 1.49
C GLY A 85 -16.39 1.42 2.32
N ASN A 86 -15.24 0.79 2.05
CA ASN A 86 -14.13 0.77 3.00
C ASN A 86 -12.79 1.20 2.42
N ALA A 87 -12.57 1.01 1.11
CA ALA A 87 -11.37 1.50 0.47
C ALA A 87 -11.52 1.78 -1.02
N TRP A 88 -10.90 2.87 -1.45
CA TRP A 88 -10.78 3.27 -2.85
C TRP A 88 -9.33 3.58 -3.19
N ILE A 89 -9.02 3.53 -4.47
CA ILE A 89 -7.75 4.02 -4.99
C ILE A 89 -7.98 4.99 -6.12
N GLU A 90 -7.29 6.12 -6.03
CA GLU A 90 -7.08 7.07 -7.12
C GLU A 90 -5.64 6.93 -7.62
N GLN A 91 -5.44 6.91 -8.93
CA GLN A 91 -4.09 6.98 -9.50
C GLN A 91 -3.98 8.14 -10.48
N TYR A 92 -2.89 8.88 -10.36
CA TYR A 92 -2.66 10.15 -11.03
C TYR A 92 -1.34 10.15 -11.81
N ARG A 93 -1.30 10.93 -12.88
CA ARG A 93 -0.05 11.37 -13.52
C ARG A 93 0.11 12.88 -13.40
N PHE A 94 1.26 13.29 -12.87
CA PHE A 94 1.75 14.67 -12.86
C PHE A 94 2.97 14.78 -13.77
N GLY A 95 2.73 15.05 -15.06
CA GLY A 95 3.76 14.89 -16.09
C GLY A 95 4.20 13.42 -16.18
N SER A 96 5.47 13.14 -15.92
CA SER A 96 6.02 11.78 -15.89
C SER A 96 5.87 11.07 -14.53
N LEU A 97 5.59 11.79 -13.45
CA LEU A 97 5.46 11.22 -12.11
C LEU A 97 4.09 10.54 -11.94
N LYS A 98 4.09 9.28 -11.51
CA LYS A 98 2.89 8.58 -11.02
C LYS A 98 2.71 8.86 -9.53
N ALA A 99 1.47 9.01 -9.09
CA ALA A 99 1.11 9.09 -7.68
C ALA A 99 -0.18 8.33 -7.40
N ASP A 100 -0.21 7.60 -6.30
CA ASP A 100 -1.36 6.83 -5.84
C ASP A 100 -1.91 7.44 -4.55
N VAL A 101 -3.22 7.60 -4.49
CA VAL A 101 -3.95 8.03 -3.29
C VAL A 101 -4.93 6.93 -2.93
N ALA A 102 -4.58 6.15 -1.90
CA ALA A 102 -5.50 5.21 -1.30
C ALA A 102 -6.38 5.93 -0.28
N HIS A 103 -7.67 5.61 -0.28
CA HIS A 103 -8.65 6.07 0.70
C HIS A 103 -9.02 4.87 1.55
N VAL A 104 -8.89 4.98 2.86
CA VAL A 104 -9.19 3.86 3.77
C VAL A 104 -10.02 4.36 4.94
N ARG A 105 -11.11 3.67 5.24
CA ARG A 105 -11.91 3.93 6.44
C ARG A 105 -11.17 3.39 7.66
N LEU A 106 -10.90 4.26 8.65
CA LEU A 106 -10.05 3.95 9.79
C LEU A 106 -10.65 2.85 10.67
N GLY A 107 -11.93 2.99 11.05
CA GLY A 107 -12.61 1.98 11.87
C GLY A 107 -12.70 0.60 11.20
N TRP A 108 -12.75 0.54 9.86
CA TRP A 108 -12.68 -0.73 9.14
C TRP A 108 -11.29 -1.36 9.19
N LEU A 109 -10.24 -0.55 9.00
CA LEU A 109 -8.87 -1.03 9.08
C LEU A 109 -8.55 -1.54 10.48
N GLU A 110 -8.95 -0.82 11.52
CA GLU A 110 -8.79 -1.22 12.93
C GLU A 110 -9.47 -2.57 13.19
N ALA A 111 -10.75 -2.70 12.85
CA ALA A 111 -11.48 -3.97 13.02
C ALA A 111 -10.84 -5.13 12.23
N ARG A 112 -10.27 -4.84 11.06
CA ARG A 112 -9.57 -5.84 10.24
C ARG A 112 -8.23 -6.24 10.86
N LEU A 113 -7.49 -5.31 11.45
CA LEU A 113 -6.27 -5.61 12.19
C LEU A 113 -6.58 -6.43 13.44
N ASP A 114 -7.61 -6.07 14.20
CA ASP A 114 -8.05 -6.84 15.38
C ASP A 114 -8.41 -8.27 14.97
N THR A 115 -9.19 -8.43 13.90
CA THR A 115 -9.53 -9.76 13.37
C THR A 115 -8.29 -10.58 13.02
N LEU A 116 -7.28 -9.96 12.40
CA LEU A 116 -6.03 -10.63 12.03
C LEU A 116 -5.18 -11.01 13.26
N LEU A 117 -5.15 -10.16 14.28
CA LEU A 117 -4.41 -10.38 15.52
C LEU A 117 -5.11 -11.41 16.43
N ASP A 118 -6.44 -11.50 16.34
CA ASP A 118 -7.27 -12.48 17.04
C ASP A 118 -7.32 -13.84 16.34
N LEU A 119 -6.72 -13.98 15.15
CA LEU A 119 -6.54 -15.29 14.54
C LEU A 119 -5.77 -16.18 15.52
N PRO A 120 -6.29 -17.37 15.88
CA PRO A 120 -5.55 -18.32 16.69
C PRO A 120 -4.18 -18.52 16.03
N ARG A 121 -3.10 -18.25 16.76
CA ARG A 121 -1.72 -18.39 16.24
C ARG A 121 -1.48 -19.80 15.70
N GLU A 122 -2.22 -20.76 16.22
CA GLU A 122 -2.23 -22.16 15.83
C GLU A 122 -2.78 -22.38 14.40
N LEU A 123 -3.68 -21.51 13.92
CA LEU A 123 -4.26 -21.56 12.57
C LEU A 123 -3.45 -20.75 11.55
N VAL A 124 -2.79 -19.67 11.96
CA VAL A 124 -2.03 -18.78 11.07
C VAL A 124 -0.97 -19.55 10.27
N LYS A 125 -0.26 -20.49 10.91
CA LYS A 125 0.74 -21.30 10.21
C LYS A 125 0.11 -22.20 9.14
N ALA A 126 -0.98 -22.90 9.48
CA ALA A 126 -1.62 -23.84 8.55
C ALA A 126 -2.23 -23.12 7.33
N GLU A 127 -2.89 -21.99 7.56
CA GLU A 127 -3.45 -21.16 6.49
C GLU A 127 -2.36 -20.55 5.59
N LEU A 128 -1.25 -20.10 6.19
CA LEU A 128 -0.12 -19.56 5.42
C LEU A 128 0.59 -20.66 4.62
N ASP A 129 0.72 -21.87 5.18
CA ASP A 129 1.25 -23.02 4.47
C ASP A 129 0.37 -23.39 3.25
N ASP A 130 -0.96 -23.46 3.42
CA ASP A 130 -1.90 -23.72 2.31
C ASP A 130 -1.83 -22.64 1.23
N LEU A 131 -1.82 -21.37 1.63
CA LEU A 131 -1.77 -20.25 0.69
C LEU A 131 -0.47 -20.25 -0.13
N VAL A 132 0.68 -20.49 0.51
CA VAL A 132 1.97 -20.56 -0.19
C VAL A 132 2.01 -21.76 -1.12
N GLU A 133 1.54 -22.93 -0.69
CA GLU A 133 1.50 -24.13 -1.52
C GLU A 133 0.66 -23.90 -2.78
N ARG A 134 -0.57 -23.39 -2.64
CA ARG A 134 -1.47 -23.09 -3.75
C ARG A 134 -0.92 -22.03 -4.69
N THR A 135 -0.21 -21.03 -4.16
CA THR A 135 0.41 -19.99 -4.98
C THR A 135 1.55 -20.57 -5.83
N LEU A 136 2.38 -21.44 -5.25
CA LEU A 136 3.48 -22.10 -5.98
C LEU A 136 2.93 -23.06 -7.05
N GLU A 137 1.86 -23.80 -6.76
CA GLU A 137 1.17 -24.63 -7.74
C GLU A 137 0.63 -23.82 -8.93
N LEU A 138 0.00 -22.67 -8.64
CA LEU A 138 -0.52 -21.77 -9.69
C LEU A 138 0.59 -21.20 -10.55
N VAL A 139 1.73 -20.80 -9.95
CA VAL A 139 2.90 -20.32 -10.69
C VAL A 139 3.45 -21.44 -11.57
N GLU A 140 3.60 -22.65 -11.06
CA GLU A 140 4.10 -23.80 -11.83
C GLU A 140 3.16 -24.18 -12.99
N GLN A 141 1.84 -24.07 -12.77
CA GLN A 141 0.83 -24.37 -13.78
C GLN A 141 0.78 -23.32 -14.90
N HIS A 142 0.89 -22.03 -14.56
CA HIS A 142 0.62 -20.94 -15.49
C HIS A 142 1.87 -20.20 -15.98
N LEU A 143 3.01 -20.34 -15.29
CA LEU A 143 4.30 -19.70 -15.59
C LEU A 143 5.44 -20.73 -15.45
N PRO A 144 5.46 -21.80 -16.27
CA PRO A 144 6.40 -22.92 -16.13
C PRO A 144 7.88 -22.53 -16.33
N GLU A 145 8.16 -21.35 -16.88
CA GLU A 145 9.51 -20.79 -17.01
C GLU A 145 10.09 -20.24 -15.70
N VAL A 146 9.26 -20.01 -14.68
CA VAL A 146 9.68 -19.51 -13.37
C VAL A 146 10.12 -20.69 -12.49
N ASP A 147 11.41 -20.71 -12.10
CA ASP A 147 11.93 -21.73 -11.18
C ASP A 147 11.47 -21.45 -9.73
N THR A 148 10.57 -22.28 -9.22
CA THR A 148 10.03 -22.22 -7.86
C THR A 148 10.85 -23.03 -6.84
N ALA A 149 11.90 -23.75 -7.26
CA ALA A 149 12.60 -24.71 -6.41
C ALA A 149 13.25 -24.04 -5.19
N ALA A 150 13.74 -22.80 -5.33
CA ALA A 150 14.31 -22.05 -4.22
C ALA A 150 13.26 -21.63 -3.18
N ALA A 151 12.07 -21.24 -3.64
CA ALA A 151 10.95 -20.88 -2.78
C ALA A 151 10.45 -22.11 -2.00
N ARG A 152 10.25 -23.25 -2.69
CA ARG A 152 9.87 -24.51 -2.04
C ARG A 152 10.87 -24.96 -0.97
N ARG A 153 12.17 -24.91 -1.28
CA ARG A 153 13.22 -25.25 -0.30
C ARG A 153 13.15 -24.37 0.93
N THR A 154 13.05 -23.05 0.75
CA THR A 154 13.00 -22.09 1.86
C THR A 154 11.75 -22.30 2.72
N TRP A 155 10.58 -22.50 2.09
CA TRP A 155 9.33 -22.70 2.81
C TRP A 155 9.28 -24.04 3.57
N SER A 156 9.97 -25.07 3.05
CA SER A 156 10.06 -26.38 3.70
C SER A 156 11.02 -26.41 4.90
N LEU A 157 11.74 -25.32 5.19
CA LEU A 157 12.64 -25.28 6.34
C LEU A 157 11.83 -25.40 7.63
N PRO A 158 12.18 -26.34 8.53
CA PRO A 158 11.48 -26.48 9.79
C PRO A 158 11.72 -25.24 10.66
N ALA A 159 10.65 -24.55 11.01
CA ALA A 159 10.66 -23.54 12.06
C ALA A 159 10.23 -24.20 13.38
N ALA A 160 11.06 -24.12 14.41
CA ALA A 160 10.71 -24.54 15.75
C ALA A 160 10.18 -23.33 16.54
N PRO A 161 9.23 -23.53 17.48
CA PRO A 161 8.86 -22.50 18.44
C PRO A 161 10.10 -21.99 19.18
N CYS A 162 10.21 -20.67 19.32
CA CYS A 162 11.22 -20.05 20.15
C CYS A 162 10.65 -19.90 21.57
N GLU A 163 10.90 -20.89 22.41
CA GLU A 163 10.37 -20.97 23.79
C GLU A 163 10.96 -19.86 24.70
N GLU A 164 12.17 -19.38 24.39
CA GLU A 164 12.86 -18.30 25.13
C GLU A 164 13.43 -17.26 24.16
N PRO A 165 13.45 -15.95 24.52
CA PRO A 165 14.05 -14.92 23.68
C PRO A 165 15.54 -15.22 23.43
N PRO A 166 16.05 -15.01 22.20
CA PRO A 166 17.47 -15.16 21.93
C PRO A 166 18.27 -14.17 22.78
N ARG A 167 19.30 -14.68 23.48
CA ARG A 167 20.24 -13.86 24.27
C ARG A 167 21.28 -13.18 23.39
#